data_AF-A0A925IGX4-F1
#
_entry.id   AF-A0A925IGX4-F1
#
_cell.length_a   1.000
_cell.length_b   1.000
_cell.length_c   1.000
_cell.angle_alpha   90.00
_cell.angle_beta   90.00
_cell.angle_gamma   90.00
#
_symmetry.space_group_name_H-M   'P 1'
#
loop_
_entity.id
_entity.type
_entity.pdbx_description
1 polymer ?
#
loop_
_entity_poly.entity_id
_entity_poly.type
_entity_poly.pdbx_seq_one_letter_code
_entity_poly.pdbx_strand_id
1 'polypeptide(L)'
;MNDITIPLILDSGCVALKLNWIPAGRFVMGIGAIKGDDIHEANEPEGEFEVIFSRGYWLGVYPVTQCQWQAVMGTNPSHFKGANQPVETISWYDALDFCKRLDVRQLARPEDYVFSLPTEAQWE
;
A
#
# COMPACT_ATOMS: atom_id res chain seq x y z
N MET A 1 -20.13 0.15 2.48
CA MET A 1 -18.72 0.59 2.40
C MET A 1 -17.96 -0.34 3.31
N ASN A 2 -17.05 -1.14 2.76
CA ASN A 2 -16.35 -2.23 3.47
C ASN A 2 -14.97 -1.79 3.97
N ASP A 3 -14.72 -0.49 4.02
CA ASP A 3 -13.45 0.12 4.41
C ASP A 3 -13.10 -0.27 5.85
N ILE A 4 -11.82 -0.48 6.10
CA ILE A 4 -11.32 -0.91 7.42
C ILE A 4 -10.36 0.11 7.98
N THR A 5 -10.43 0.31 9.29
CA THR A 5 -9.44 1.07 10.05
C THR A 5 -8.67 0.09 10.93
N ILE A 6 -7.35 0.06 10.80
CA ILE A 6 -6.51 -0.83 11.59
C ILE A 6 -6.37 -0.25 12.99
N PRO A 7 -6.79 -0.96 14.05
CA PRO A 7 -6.75 -0.48 15.43
C PRO A 7 -5.34 -0.52 16.00
N LEU A 8 -4.47 0.36 15.52
CA LEU A 8 -3.15 0.60 16.10
C LEU A 8 -3.28 1.48 17.36
N ILE A 9 -2.46 1.19 18.37
CA ILE A 9 -2.26 2.10 19.50
C ILE A 9 -1.30 3.19 19.01
N LEU A 10 -1.80 4.42 18.90
CA LEU A 10 -1.07 5.56 18.34
C LEU A 10 -1.03 6.71 19.35
N ASP A 11 0.03 7.52 19.27
CA ASP A 11 0.17 8.72 20.08
C ASP A 11 -0.85 9.81 19.67
N SER A 12 -1.08 10.78 20.57
CA SER A 12 -2.00 11.88 20.31
C SER A 12 -1.60 12.69 19.07
N GLY A 13 -2.55 12.91 18.16
CA GLY A 13 -2.33 13.66 16.91
C GLY A 13 -1.92 12.79 15.71
N CYS A 14 -1.70 11.49 15.92
CA CYS A 14 -1.48 10.55 14.83
C CYS A 14 -2.79 10.19 14.12
N VAL A 15 -2.70 9.98 12.80
CA VAL A 15 -3.83 9.49 11.99
C VAL A 15 -3.86 7.97 11.91
N ALA A 16 -5.06 7.41 11.98
CA ALA A 16 -5.27 5.97 11.87
C ALA A 16 -4.92 5.42 10.48
N LEU A 17 -4.45 4.18 10.44
CA LEU A 17 -4.23 3.46 9.18
C LEU A 17 -5.57 3.02 8.61
N LYS A 18 -5.98 3.64 7.50
CA LYS A 18 -7.22 3.35 6.80
C LYS A 18 -6.95 2.62 5.49
N LEU A 19 -7.74 1.60 5.21
CA LEU A 19 -7.74 0.91 3.93
C LEU A 19 -9.12 0.96 3.29
N ASN A 20 -9.16 1.30 2.01
CA ASN A 20 -10.38 1.35 1.23
C ASN A 20 -10.58 0.05 0.47
N TRP A 21 -11.82 -0.40 0.34
CA TRP A 21 -12.16 -1.60 -0.42
C TRP A 21 -12.16 -1.30 -1.92
N ILE A 22 -11.34 -2.03 -2.66
CA ILE A 22 -11.31 -2.06 -4.12
C ILE A 22 -12.08 -3.31 -4.58
N PRO A 23 -13.22 -3.16 -5.27
CA PRO A 23 -14.03 -4.29 -5.72
C PRO A 23 -13.29 -5.12 -6.78
N ALA A 24 -13.66 -6.40 -6.86
CA ALA A 24 -13.33 -7.23 -8.01
C ALA A 24 -13.75 -6.53 -9.30
N GLY A 25 -12.94 -6.64 -10.34
CA GLY A 25 -13.14 -5.87 -11.55
C GLY A 25 -12.07 -6.14 -12.58
N ARG A 26 -12.07 -5.32 -13.61
CA ARG A 26 -11.05 -5.36 -14.65
C ARG A 26 -10.75 -3.95 -15.14
N PHE A 27 -9.53 -3.76 -15.61
CA PHE A 27 -9.11 -2.53 -16.25
C PHE A 27 -8.00 -2.83 -17.26
N VAL A 28 -7.68 -1.85 -18.08
CA VAL A 28 -6.55 -1.92 -19.00
C VAL A 28 -5.39 -1.16 -18.38
N MET A 29 -4.26 -1.85 -18.26
CA MET A 29 -3.01 -1.36 -17.72
C MET A 29 -1.99 -1.15 -18.83
N GLY A 30 -1.09 -0.18 -18.65
CA GLY A 30 -0.05 0.16 -19.61
C GLY A 30 -0.46 1.25 -20.59
N ILE A 31 0.53 1.75 -21.32
CA ILE A 31 0.36 2.85 -22.27
C ILE A 31 0.17 2.25 -23.67
N GLY A 32 -0.98 2.53 -24.29
CA GLY A 32 -1.23 2.20 -25.69
C GLY A 32 -0.18 2.81 -26.62
N ALA A 33 0.04 2.18 -27.78
CA ALA A 33 1.08 2.55 -28.75
C ALA A 33 1.22 4.09 -28.90
N ILE A 34 2.38 4.61 -28.52
CA ILE A 34 2.68 6.04 -28.48
C ILE A 34 2.33 6.72 -29.82
N LYS A 35 1.70 7.90 -29.75
CA LYS A 35 1.86 8.94 -30.78
C LYS A 35 2.79 10.02 -30.24
N GLY A 36 4.09 9.95 -30.54
CA GLY A 36 5.04 11.06 -30.32
C GLY A 36 6.26 10.75 -29.44
N ASP A 37 7.02 11.81 -29.12
CA ASP A 37 8.32 11.81 -28.42
C ASP A 37 8.21 11.66 -26.88
N ASP A 38 7.26 10.84 -26.39
CA ASP A 38 7.15 10.59 -24.94
C ASP A 38 8.24 9.61 -24.49
N ILE A 39 9.04 10.06 -23.52
CA ILE A 39 10.14 9.29 -22.93
C ILE A 39 9.59 8.17 -22.05
N HIS A 40 9.77 6.93 -22.48
CA HIS A 40 9.43 5.75 -21.68
C HIS A 40 10.37 5.61 -20.46
N GLU A 41 9.82 5.23 -19.31
CA GLU A 41 10.63 4.53 -18.32
C GLU A 41 11.08 3.20 -18.95
N ALA A 42 12.38 3.00 -19.10
CA ALA A 42 12.97 1.93 -19.92
C ALA A 42 12.64 0.49 -19.48
N ASN A 43 11.83 0.30 -18.44
CA ASN A 43 11.48 -0.98 -17.84
C ASN A 43 9.96 -1.26 -17.82
N GLU A 44 9.11 -0.39 -18.36
CA GLU A 44 7.68 -0.69 -18.48
C GLU A 44 7.41 -1.62 -19.68
N PRO A 45 6.52 -2.62 -19.52
CA PRO A 45 6.13 -3.48 -20.63
C PRO A 45 5.42 -2.65 -21.71
N GLU A 46 5.91 -2.74 -22.95
CA GLU A 46 5.26 -2.10 -24.09
C GLU A 46 3.88 -2.73 -24.36
N GLY A 47 2.82 -1.92 -24.31
CA GLY A 47 1.47 -2.30 -24.72
C GLY A 47 0.41 -2.19 -23.62
N GLU A 48 -0.84 -2.44 -24.03
CA GLU A 48 -2.01 -2.49 -23.15
C GLU A 48 -2.31 -3.94 -22.74
N PHE A 49 -2.55 -4.16 -21.46
CA PHE A 49 -2.89 -5.48 -20.90
C PHE A 49 -4.19 -5.42 -20.11
N GLU A 50 -5.12 -6.35 -20.34
CA GLU A 50 -6.32 -6.48 -19.51
C GLU A 50 -5.96 -7.16 -18.18
N VAL A 51 -6.07 -6.41 -17.09
CA VAL A 51 -5.93 -6.93 -15.73
C VAL A 51 -7.31 -7.30 -15.19
N ILE A 52 -7.42 -8.49 -14.61
CA ILE A 52 -8.67 -8.99 -14.03
C ILE A 52 -8.44 -9.40 -12.58
N PHE A 53 -9.13 -8.73 -11.66
CA PHE A 53 -9.22 -9.10 -10.26
C PHE A 53 -10.51 -9.89 -10.02
N SER A 54 -10.38 -11.20 -9.80
CA SER A 54 -11.51 -12.09 -9.47
C SER A 54 -12.05 -11.89 -8.05
N ARG A 55 -11.28 -11.21 -7.19
CA ARG A 55 -11.63 -10.87 -5.81
C ARG A 55 -11.23 -9.42 -5.55
N GLY A 56 -12.02 -8.72 -4.75
CA GLY A 56 -11.62 -7.41 -4.26
C GLY A 56 -10.53 -7.50 -3.20
N TYR A 57 -9.90 -6.37 -2.91
CA TYR A 57 -8.83 -6.24 -1.95
C TYR A 57 -8.93 -4.88 -1.25
N TRP A 58 -8.15 -4.70 -0.18
CA TRP A 58 -8.04 -3.41 0.49
C TRP A 58 -6.70 -2.76 0.15
N LEU A 59 -6.71 -1.46 -0.11
CA LEU A 59 -5.50 -0.67 -0.33
C LEU A 59 -5.45 0.50 0.66
N GLY A 60 -4.24 0.78 1.17
CA GLY A 60 -4.02 1.92 2.04
C GLY A 60 -4.42 3.23 1.35
N VAL A 61 -5.23 4.05 2.03
CA VAL A 61 -5.69 5.35 1.48
C VAL A 61 -4.54 6.34 1.34
N TYR A 62 -3.52 6.19 2.18
CA TYR A 62 -2.32 7.02 2.20
C TYR A 62 -1.08 6.13 2.38
N PRO A 63 0.12 6.62 2.04
CA PRO A 63 1.37 5.99 2.47
C PRO A 63 1.40 5.81 3.98
N VAL A 64 2.04 4.73 4.44
CA VAL A 64 2.23 4.46 5.87
C VAL A 64 2.98 5.62 6.52
N THR A 65 2.42 6.17 7.60
CA THR A 65 3.02 7.31 8.29
C THR A 65 4.10 6.88 9.27
N GLN A 66 4.96 7.82 9.66
CA GLN A 66 6.00 7.59 10.68
C GLN A 66 5.43 7.10 12.01
N CYS A 67 4.30 7.64 12.46
CA CYS A 67 3.65 7.21 13.69
C CYS A 67 3.09 5.78 13.58
N GLN A 68 2.45 5.44 12.46
CA GLN A 68 1.96 4.08 12.20
C GLN A 68 3.12 3.08 12.15
N TRP A 69 4.20 3.45 11.46
CA TRP A 69 5.41 2.65 11.38
C TRP A 69 6.01 2.40 12.77
N GLN A 70 6.21 3.46 13.56
CA GLN A 70 6.74 3.35 14.94
C GLN A 70 5.87 2.43 15.81
N ALA A 71 4.54 2.50 15.71
CA ALA A 71 3.62 1.66 16.49
C ALA A 71 3.70 0.16 16.13
N VAL A 72 4.12 -0.17 14.92
CA VAL A 72 4.24 -1.55 14.43
C VAL A 72 5.68 -2.08 14.60
N MET A 73 6.65 -1.27 14.22
CA MET A 73 8.07 -1.64 14.11
C MET A 73 8.89 -1.28 15.34
N GLY A 74 8.47 -0.29 16.13
CA GLY A 74 9.18 0.21 17.31
C GLY A 74 10.34 1.16 16.99
N THR A 75 10.56 1.49 15.72
CA THR A 75 11.63 2.38 15.24
C THR A 75 11.07 3.40 14.25
N ASN A 76 11.80 4.50 14.04
CA ASN A 76 11.45 5.51 13.02
C ASN A 76 12.72 5.88 12.23
N PRO A 77 12.94 5.27 11.06
CA PRO A 77 14.14 5.46 10.25
C PRO A 77 14.13 6.77 9.44
N SER A 78 12.99 7.46 9.33
CA SER A 78 12.87 8.65 8.48
C SER A 78 13.88 9.72 8.85
N HIS A 79 14.59 10.26 7.86
CA HIS A 79 15.36 11.47 7.96
C HIS A 79 14.47 12.70 8.21
N PHE A 80 13.43 12.89 7.39
CA PHE A 80 12.45 13.97 7.58
C PHE A 80 11.48 13.61 8.70
N LYS A 81 11.23 14.53 9.64
CA LYS A 81 10.43 14.22 10.83
C LYS A 81 9.04 14.84 10.77
N GLY A 82 8.03 14.00 10.99
CA GLY A 82 6.65 14.41 11.20
C GLY A 82 5.76 13.20 11.42
N ALA A 83 4.96 13.19 12.49
CA ALA A 83 4.17 12.02 12.89
C ALA A 83 3.25 11.47 11.78
N ASN A 84 2.67 12.37 10.97
CA ASN A 84 1.77 12.05 9.86
C ASN A 84 2.44 12.18 8.48
N GLN A 85 3.76 12.36 8.42
CA GLN A 85 4.50 12.26 7.16
C GLN A 85 4.70 10.78 6.80
N PRO A 86 4.85 10.44 5.51
CA PRO A 86 5.25 9.10 5.10
C PRO A 86 6.55 8.67 5.79
N VAL A 87 6.62 7.39 6.16
CA VAL A 87 7.91 6.80 6.53
C VAL A 87 8.80 6.72 5.29
N GLU A 88 10.10 6.92 5.47
CA GLU A 88 11.11 6.87 4.41
C GLU A 88 12.44 6.36 4.97
N THR A 89 13.44 6.14 4.11
CA THR A 89 14.70 5.45 4.47
C THR A 89 14.44 4.01 4.94
N ILE A 90 13.54 3.31 4.25
CA ILE A 90 13.23 1.90 4.48
C ILE A 90 13.57 1.07 3.25
N SER A 91 13.99 -0.17 3.47
CA SER A 91 14.12 -1.14 2.38
C SER A 91 12.78 -1.80 2.06
N TRP A 92 12.72 -2.45 0.90
CA TRP A 92 11.59 -3.31 0.54
C TRP A 92 11.35 -4.43 1.56
N TYR A 93 12.42 -4.99 2.13
CA TYR A 93 12.33 -6.03 3.16
C TYR A 93 11.73 -5.51 4.46
N ASP A 94 12.03 -4.27 4.84
CA ASP A 94 11.44 -3.65 6.03
C ASP A 94 9.93 -3.45 5.84
N ALA A 95 9.51 -3.04 4.63
CA ALA A 95 8.10 -2.89 4.31
C ALA A 95 7.34 -4.24 4.36
N LEU A 96 7.97 -5.33 3.90
CA LEU A 96 7.41 -6.67 4.10
C LEU A 96 7.32 -7.07 5.58
N ASP A 97 8.32 -6.73 6.41
CA ASP A 97 8.27 -7.02 7.84
C ASP A 97 7.14 -6.26 8.53
N PHE A 98 6.91 -5.00 8.14
CA PHE A 98 5.76 -4.21 8.58
C PHE A 98 4.43 -4.93 8.28
N CYS A 99 4.23 -5.38 7.04
CA CYS A 99 3.03 -6.14 6.65
C CYS A 99 2.88 -7.43 7.48
N LYS A 100 3.95 -8.21 7.66
CA LYS A 100 3.94 -9.44 8.46
C LYS A 100 3.55 -9.17 9.92
N ARG A 101 4.05 -8.09 10.51
CA ARG A 101 3.72 -7.72 11.91
C ARG A 101 2.28 -7.28 12.06
N LEU A 102 1.71 -6.58 11.08
CA LEU A 102 0.27 -6.31 11.07
C LEU A 102 -0.55 -7.61 11.02
N ASP A 103 -0.11 -8.56 10.20
CA ASP A 103 -0.75 -9.86 10.02
C ASP A 103 -0.78 -10.70 11.30
N VAL A 104 0.35 -10.78 12.02
CA VAL A 104 0.48 -11.50 13.30
C VAL A 104 -0.44 -10.91 14.37
N ARG A 105 -0.68 -9.60 14.34
CA ARG A 105 -1.56 -8.92 15.30
C ARG A 105 -3.05 -9.19 15.01
N GLN A 106 -3.42 -9.85 13.90
CA GLN A 106 -4.79 -10.20 13.51
C GLN A 106 -5.78 -9.01 13.58
N LEU A 107 -5.30 -7.83 13.18
CA LEU A 107 -6.04 -6.59 13.35
C LEU A 107 -7.05 -6.39 12.22
N ALA A 108 -8.35 -6.55 12.55
CA ALA A 108 -9.49 -6.06 11.76
C ALA A 108 -9.61 -6.52 10.28
N ARG A 109 -8.86 -7.55 9.85
CA ARG A 109 -9.01 -8.19 8.52
C ARG A 109 -9.79 -9.51 8.63
N PRO A 110 -10.50 -9.95 7.57
CA PRO A 110 -11.05 -11.31 7.50
C PRO A 110 -9.93 -12.37 7.42
N GLU A 111 -10.23 -13.61 7.85
CA GLU A 111 -9.24 -14.71 7.95
C GLU A 111 -8.56 -15.10 6.63
N ASP A 112 -9.23 -14.86 5.50
CA ASP A 112 -8.80 -15.25 4.16
C ASP A 112 -8.04 -14.16 3.39
N TYR A 113 -7.70 -13.05 4.06
CA TYR A 113 -6.89 -11.95 3.51
C TYR A 113 -5.58 -11.83 4.25
N VAL A 114 -4.56 -11.24 3.62
CA VAL A 114 -3.25 -10.93 4.22
C VAL A 114 -2.84 -9.49 3.93
N PHE A 115 -2.15 -8.85 4.87
CA PHE A 115 -1.42 -7.63 4.62
C PHE A 115 -0.17 -7.96 3.81
N SER A 116 -0.05 -7.32 2.65
CA SER A 116 1.12 -7.39 1.79
C SER A 116 1.38 -6.03 1.16
N LEU A 117 2.52 -5.89 0.49
CA LEU A 117 2.68 -4.84 -0.51
C LEU A 117 1.70 -5.12 -1.67
N PRO A 118 1.15 -4.07 -2.31
CA PRO A 118 0.37 -4.25 -3.52
C PRO A 118 1.28 -4.79 -4.64
N THR A 119 0.72 -5.59 -5.53
CA THR A 119 1.34 -5.78 -6.85
C THR A 119 1.30 -4.46 -7.62
N GLU A 120 2.14 -4.30 -8.64
CA GLU A 120 2.06 -3.12 -9.53
C GLU A 120 0.63 -2.97 -10.10
N ALA A 121 0.03 -4.09 -10.53
CA ALA A 121 -1.36 -4.07 -11.00
C ALA A 121 -2.43 -3.69 -9.97
N GLN A 122 -2.13 -3.80 -8.68
CA GLN A 122 -3.05 -3.38 -7.62
C GLN A 122 -2.85 -1.91 -7.24
N TRP A 123 -1.75 -1.30 -7.69
CA TRP A 123 -1.34 0.06 -7.37
C TRP A 123 -1.78 1.07 -8.44
N GLU A 124 -1.71 0.72 -9.73
CA GLU A 124 -2.26 1.55 -10.81
C GLU A 124 -3.79 1.68 -10.77
#